data_AF-A0A399Z4N8-F1
#
_entry.id   AF-A0A399Z4N8-F1
#
_cell.length_a   1.000
_cell.length_b   1.000
_cell.length_c   1.000
_cell.angle_alpha   90.00
_cell.angle_beta   90.00
_cell.angle_gamma   90.00
#
_symmetry.space_group_name_H-M   'P 1'
#
loop_
_entity.id
_entity.type
_entity.pdbx_description
1 polymer ?
#
loop_
_entity_poly.entity_id
_entity_poly.type
_entity_poly.pdbx_seq_one_letter_code
_entity_poly.pdbx_strand_id
1 'polypeptide(L)'
;MLKLCRQFAGVIVAEVMVTKRQLGLLFIIIGIGAAAIMFAMDMLGAGQFQGIGPAQRRALLAAALVVCVGLTLLPLGDRPA
;
A
#
# COMPACT_ATOMS: atom_id res chain seq x y z
N MET A 1 -27.13 25.52 -15.67
CA MET A 1 -26.05 25.61 -14.66
C MET A 1 -26.04 24.44 -13.67
N LEU A 2 -27.16 24.05 -13.07
CA LEU A 2 -27.22 22.94 -12.09
C LEU A 2 -26.75 21.56 -12.64
N LYS A 3 -27.07 21.25 -13.90
CA LYS A 3 -26.63 20.00 -14.57
C LYS A 3 -25.11 19.94 -14.83
N LEU A 4 -24.50 21.10 -15.06
CA LEU A 4 -23.06 21.20 -15.33
C LEU A 4 -22.26 20.96 -14.04
N CYS A 5 -22.70 21.56 -12.93
CA CYS A 5 -22.10 21.35 -11.60
C CYS A 5 -22.18 19.87 -11.14
N ARG A 6 -23.31 19.19 -11.42
CA ARG A 6 -23.50 17.76 -11.09
C ARG A 6 -22.63 16.84 -11.94
N GLN A 7 -22.38 17.18 -13.20
CA GLN A 7 -21.51 16.42 -14.10
C GLN A 7 -20.04 16.55 -13.69
N PHE A 8 -19.59 17.75 -13.31
CA PHE A 8 -18.25 17.95 -12.75
C PHE A 8 -18.06 17.26 -11.40
N ALA A 9 -19.05 17.31 -10.50
CA ALA A 9 -19.01 16.57 -9.24
C ALA A 9 -18.95 15.04 -9.45
N GLY A 10 -19.68 14.51 -10.44
CA GLY A 10 -19.64 13.10 -10.81
C GLY A 10 -18.29 12.65 -11.37
N VAL A 11 -17.62 13.50 -12.15
CA VAL A 11 -16.27 13.24 -12.67
C VAL A 11 -15.21 13.31 -11.57
N ILE A 12 -15.30 14.26 -10.63
CA ILE A 12 -14.38 14.32 -9.48
C ILE A 12 -14.59 13.11 -8.56
N VAL A 13 -15.83 12.70 -8.28
CA VAL A 13 -16.08 11.51 -7.43
C VAL A 13 -15.66 10.20 -8.13
N ALA A 14 -15.82 10.10 -9.45
CA ALA A 14 -15.36 8.96 -10.22
C ALA A 14 -13.82 8.88 -10.30
N GLU A 15 -13.12 10.02 -10.36
CA GLU A 15 -11.66 10.11 -10.21
C GLU A 15 -11.18 9.79 -8.78
N VAL A 16 -12.00 10.06 -7.76
CA VAL A 16 -11.71 9.79 -6.34
C VAL A 16 -12.04 8.36 -5.92
N MET A 17 -12.87 7.64 -6.68
CA MET A 17 -13.29 6.28 -6.35
C MET A 17 -12.14 5.27 -6.52
N VAL A 18 -11.41 5.04 -5.43
CA VAL A 18 -10.37 4.01 -5.35
C VAL A 18 -11.02 2.63 -5.46
N THR A 19 -10.62 1.84 -6.45
CA THR A 19 -11.09 0.46 -6.56
C THR A 19 -10.41 -0.44 -5.52
N LYS A 20 -11.07 -1.52 -5.09
CA LYS A 20 -10.43 -2.51 -4.19
C LYS A 20 -9.14 -3.07 -4.77
N ARG A 21 -9.04 -3.17 -6.11
CA ARG A 21 -7.81 -3.49 -6.81
C ARG A 21 -6.71 -2.44 -6.63
N GLN A 22 -7.03 -1.15 -6.78
CA GLN A 22 -6.07 -0.06 -6.55
C GLN A 22 -5.63 0.01 -5.08
N LEU A 23 -6.57 -0.14 -4.14
CA LEU A 23 -6.28 -0.21 -2.71
C LEU A 23 -5.37 -1.41 -2.39
N GLY A 24 -5.66 -2.57 -2.97
CA GLY A 24 -4.85 -3.78 -2.82
C GLY A 24 -3.43 -3.60 -3.35
N LEU A 25 -3.27 -3.00 -4.54
CA LEU A 25 -1.96 -2.65 -5.09
C LEU A 25 -1.19 -1.66 -4.20
N LEU A 26 -1.87 -0.66 -3.64
CA LEU A 26 -1.25 0.30 -2.73
C LEU A 26 -0.70 -0.39 -1.48
N PHE A 27 -1.45 -1.29 -0.86
CA PHE A 27 -0.94 -2.08 0.27
C PHE A 27 0.25 -2.97 -0.10
N ILE A 28 0.22 -3.61 -1.27
CA ILE A 28 1.34 -4.42 -1.76
C ILE A 28 2.60 -3.54 -1.95
N ILE A 29 2.46 -2.39 -2.61
CA ILE A 29 3.57 -1.46 -2.85
C ILE A 29 4.15 -0.95 -1.53
N ILE A 30 3.30 -0.55 -0.57
CA ILE A 30 3.75 -0.08 0.74
C ILE A 30 4.47 -1.20 1.49
N GLY A 31 3.91 -2.41 1.52
CA GLY A 31 4.50 -3.54 2.23
C GLY A 31 5.85 -3.97 1.64
N ILE A 32 5.94 -4.12 0.32
CA ILE A 32 7.20 -4.46 -0.37
C ILE A 32 8.20 -3.32 -0.24
N GLY A 33 7.76 -2.07 -0.43
CA GLY A 33 8.60 -0.88 -0.31
C GLY A 33 9.18 -0.71 1.09
N ALA A 34 8.38 -0.94 2.13
CA ALA A 34 8.85 -0.92 3.52
C ALA A 34 9.94 -1.97 3.75
N ALA A 35 9.74 -3.21 3.27
CA ALA A 35 10.76 -4.25 3.37
C ALA A 35 12.04 -3.86 2.62
N ALA A 36 11.93 -3.36 1.39
CA ALA A 36 13.07 -2.93 0.59
C ALA A 36 13.87 -1.79 1.25
N ILE A 37 13.18 -0.79 1.81
CA ILE A 37 13.82 0.31 2.55
C ILE A 37 14.55 -0.22 3.79
N MET A 38 13.96 -1.16 4.53
CA MET A 38 14.64 -1.76 5.68
C MET A 38 15.95 -2.46 5.28
N PHE A 39 15.95 -3.19 4.17
CA PHE A 39 17.19 -3.80 3.66
C PHE A 39 18.20 -2.75 3.15
N ALA A 40 17.72 -1.70 2.48
CA ALA A 40 18.59 -0.61 2.04
C ALA A 40 19.27 0.11 3.22
N MET A 41 18.54 0.34 4.31
CA MET A 41 19.07 0.92 5.55
C MET A 41 20.11 0.01 6.22
N ASP A 42 19.91 -1.31 6.14
CA ASP A 42 20.87 -2.30 6.64
C ASP A 42 22.16 -2.27 5.82
N MET A 43 22.07 -2.17 4.49
CA MET A 43 23.23 -2.00 3.59
C MET A 43 24.01 -0.71 3.84
N LEU A 44 23.32 0.37 4.22
CA LEU A 44 23.95 1.65 4.58
C LEU A 44 24.61 1.62 5.97
N GLY A 45 24.54 0.50 6.69
CA GLY A 45 25.16 0.37 8.02
C GLY A 45 24.46 1.20 9.10
N ALA A 46 23.20 1.58 8.89
CA ALA A 46 22.43 2.32 9.89
C ALA A 46 22.03 1.46 11.11
N GLY A 47 22.27 0.14 11.07
CA GLY A 47 22.00 -0.81 12.14
C GLY A 47 23.21 -1.07 13.05
N GLN A 48 23.02 -0.95 14.36
CA GLN A 48 23.97 -1.41 15.39
C GLN A 48 24.00 -2.94 15.55
N PHE A 49 23.15 -3.65 14.80
CA PHE A 49 22.98 -5.10 14.89
C PHE A 49 23.50 -5.74 13.60
N GLN A 50 24.37 -6.72 13.72
CA GLN A 50 24.84 -7.47 12.55
C GLN A 50 23.73 -8.44 12.10
N GLY A 51 23.01 -8.06 11.04
CA GLY A 51 21.91 -8.84 10.44
C GLY A 51 20.51 -8.39 10.90
N ILE A 52 19.49 -9.23 10.65
CA ILE A 52 18.09 -8.83 10.87
C ILE A 52 17.78 -8.68 12.36
N GLY A 53 17.73 -7.43 12.83
CA GLY A 53 17.46 -7.10 14.23
C GLY A 53 16.04 -7.52 14.69
N PRO A 54 15.80 -7.67 16.00
CA PRO A 54 14.49 -8.05 16.54
C PRO A 54 13.35 -7.11 16.11
N ALA A 55 13.64 -5.80 16.02
CA ALA A 55 12.69 -4.80 15.54
C ALA A 55 12.42 -4.96 14.04
N GLN A 56 13.45 -5.18 13.23
CA GLN A 56 13.32 -5.42 11.79
C GLN A 56 12.52 -6.70 11.49
N ARG A 57 12.68 -7.77 12.28
CA ARG A 57 11.83 -8.98 12.16
C ARG A 57 10.36 -8.67 12.35
N ARG A 58 10.01 -7.90 13.39
CA ARG A 58 8.61 -7.52 13.64
C ARG A 58 8.07 -6.61 12.54
N ALA A 59 8.90 -5.68 12.06
CA ALA A 59 8.54 -4.78 10.97
C ALA A 59 8.35 -5.54 9.63
N LEU A 60 9.19 -6.53 9.34
CA LEU A 60 9.04 -7.43 8.18
C LEU A 60 7.78 -8.30 8.29
N LEU A 61 7.46 -8.82 9.48
CA LEU A 61 6.20 -9.54 9.71
C LEU A 61 4.99 -8.63 9.48
N ALA A 62 5.02 -7.40 9.99
CA ALA A 62 3.96 -6.43 9.75
C ALA A 62 3.83 -6.08 8.26
N ALA A 63 4.95 -5.85 7.57
CA ALA A 63 4.98 -5.61 6.13
C ALA A 63 4.39 -6.80 5.35
N ALA A 64 4.73 -8.03 5.73
CA ALA A 64 4.17 -9.24 5.12
C ALA A 64 2.65 -9.32 5.31
N LEU A 65 2.13 -9.00 6.50
CA LEU A 65 0.69 -8.95 6.74
C LEU A 65 0.00 -7.89 5.88
N VAL A 66 0.60 -6.71 5.73
CA VAL A 66 0.07 -5.64 4.85
C VAL A 66 0.04 -6.10 3.39
N VAL A 67 1.08 -6.78 2.90
CA VAL A 67 1.08 -7.36 1.55
C VAL A 67 -0.02 -8.42 1.42
N CYS A 68 -0.19 -9.30 2.40
CA CYS A 68 -1.26 -10.31 2.40
C CYS A 68 -2.64 -9.65 2.31
N VAL A 69 -2.90 -8.58 3.06
CA VAL A 69 -4.16 -7.80 2.97
C VAL A 69 -4.32 -7.20 1.57
N GLY A 70 -3.26 -6.66 0.98
CA GLY A 70 -3.31 -6.16 -0.39
C GLY A 70 -3.62 -7.25 -1.42
N LEU A 71 -3.03 -8.44 -1.25
CA LEU A 71 -3.27 -9.61 -2.11
C LEU A 71 -4.71 -10.13 -1.97
N THR A 72 -5.31 -10.10 -0.78
CA THR A 72 -6.72 -10.50 -0.61
C THR A 72 -7.68 -9.51 -1.26
N LEU A 73 -7.28 -8.24 -1.45
CA LEU A 73 -8.08 -7.21 -2.10
C LEU A 73 -8.02 -7.25 -3.64
N LEU A 74 -6.95 -7.79 -4.23
CA LEU A 74 -6.84 -7.97 -5.69
C LEU A 74 -8.01 -8.75 -6.34
N PRO A 75 -8.44 -9.93 -5.81
CA PRO A 75 -9.53 -10.69 -6.42
C PRO A 75 -10.90 -10.03 -6.25
N LEU A 76 -11.06 -9.01 -5.40
CA LEU A 76 -12.31 -8.26 -5.26
C LEU A 76 -12.55 -7.31 -6.45
N GLY A 77 -11.55 -7.10 -7.30
CA GLY A 77 -11.66 -6.43 -8.59
C GLY A 77 -12.01 -4.94 -8.48
N ASP A 78 -12.75 -4.45 -9.46
CA ASP A 78 -13.08 -3.02 -9.60
C ASP A 78 -14.27 -2.57 -8.74
N ARG A 79 -14.64 -3.36 -7.72
CA ARG A 79 -15.63 -2.91 -6.74
C ARG A 79 -15.09 -1.66 -6.03
N PRO A 80 -15.91 -0.62 -5.83
CA PRO A 80 -15.50 0.55 -5.04
C PRO A 80 -15.05 0.08 -3.66
N ALA A 81 -13.90 0.60 -3.19
CA ALA A 81 -13.40 0.34 -1.85
C ALA A 81 -14.38 0.83 -0.77
#